data_AF-A0A1G8BD91-F1
#
_entry.id   AF-A0A1G8BD91-F1
#
_cell.length_a   1.000
_cell.length_b   1.000
_cell.length_c   1.000
_cell.angle_alpha   90.00
_cell.angle_beta   90.00
_cell.angle_gamma   90.00
#
_symmetry.space_group_name_H-M   'P 1'
#
loop_
_entity.id
_entity.type
_entity.pdbx_description
1 polymer ?
#
loop_
_entity_poly.entity_id
_entity_poly.type
_entity_poly.pdbx_seq_one_letter_code
_entity_poly.pdbx_strand_id
1 'polypeptide(L)'
;MKRVVVGLSGGVDSSVAAYLLQQQGYEVIGLFMKNWHDDSVTISNECPWLEDSNDALLVAEKLGIPFQTVDLSEEYKEKIVDYMFNEYEKGRTPNPDVLCNREIKFDVFMKIALSLGADFVATGHYCKKSEIEVNGETVYQLKAGADTNKDQSYFLCQLSQEQLAKSLFPIGELTKPEVREIAGQLDLITAEKKDSQGLCFIGKVRLPDFLQQKLQPKAGDIIQIDKDDPIYNSEKKVGLSFEEDVKLEAEKIPYTPEMGKVVGKHQGAHYFTIGQRKGLNVGGTTDPLFIIATNVETNTIYTGLTSQHPGLFKKALHIEKEEVHWIRKDLALAKGETMHVMARIRYRQPLQSATLHQFENGMYVAFDEPQSAITEGQFAAWYVGDELIGSGVIS
;
A
#
# COMPACT_ATOMS: atom_id res chain seq x y z
N MET A 1 -12.64 -22.84 24.50
CA MET A 1 -12.91 -21.52 23.90
C MET A 1 -11.66 -21.17 23.11
N LYS A 2 -11.77 -20.73 21.84
CA LYS A 2 -10.58 -20.34 21.08
C LYS A 2 -10.15 -18.94 21.50
N ARG A 3 -8.84 -18.69 21.53
CA ARG A 3 -8.25 -17.41 21.94
C ARG A 3 -7.88 -16.56 20.75
N VAL A 4 -8.21 -15.27 20.81
CA VAL A 4 -7.90 -14.31 19.75
C VAL A 4 -7.20 -13.10 20.35
N VAL A 5 -6.03 -12.75 19.80
CA VAL A 5 -5.36 -11.50 20.13
C VAL A 5 -5.73 -10.45 19.09
N VAL A 6 -6.31 -9.35 19.54
CA VAL A 6 -6.74 -8.25 18.68
C VAL A 6 -5.70 -7.13 18.75
N GLY A 7 -5.19 -6.71 17.60
CA GLY A 7 -4.37 -5.51 17.50
C GLY A 7 -5.22 -4.27 17.75
N LEU A 8 -5.23 -3.78 18.99
CA LEU A 8 -5.96 -2.59 19.39
C LEU A 8 -5.08 -1.36 19.15
N SER A 9 -5.44 -0.54 18.17
CA SER A 9 -4.64 0.62 17.76
C SER A 9 -5.09 1.94 18.41
N GLY A 10 -6.05 1.89 19.33
CA GLY A 10 -6.73 3.10 19.84
C GLY A 10 -7.72 3.72 18.85
N GLY A 11 -8.05 3.02 17.76
CA GLY A 11 -9.04 3.45 16.76
C GLY A 11 -10.33 2.63 16.80
N VAL A 12 -11.44 3.26 16.39
CA VAL A 12 -12.80 2.69 16.45
C VAL A 12 -12.94 1.31 15.79
N ASP A 13 -12.22 1.10 14.69
CA ASP A 13 -12.29 -0.12 13.89
C ASP A 13 -11.80 -1.34 14.69
N SER A 14 -10.64 -1.19 15.36
CA SER A 14 -10.08 -2.23 16.22
C SER A 14 -10.92 -2.46 17.48
N SER A 15 -11.54 -1.40 18.02
CA SER A 15 -12.42 -1.48 19.20
C SER A 15 -13.66 -2.32 18.91
N VAL A 16 -14.34 -2.05 17.80
CA VAL A 16 -15.53 -2.80 17.39
C VAL A 16 -15.16 -4.22 16.96
N ALA A 17 -14.01 -4.42 16.30
CA ALA A 17 -13.52 -5.77 15.99
C ALA A 17 -13.36 -6.64 17.24
N ALA A 18 -12.78 -6.10 18.32
CA ALA A 18 -12.65 -6.82 19.59
C ALA A 18 -14.00 -7.15 20.22
N TYR A 19 -14.93 -6.19 20.24
CA TYR A 19 -16.29 -6.41 20.73
C TYR A 19 -17.01 -7.52 19.97
N LEU A 20 -16.99 -7.49 18.63
CA LEU A 20 -17.67 -8.48 17.80
C LEU A 20 -17.13 -9.90 18.05
N LEU A 21 -15.82 -10.06 18.22
CA LEU A 21 -15.21 -11.34 18.56
C LEU A 21 -15.62 -11.84 19.95
N GLN A 22 -15.74 -10.93 20.92
CA GLN A 22 -16.25 -11.27 22.25
C GLN A 22 -17.70 -11.78 22.16
N GLN A 23 -18.56 -11.12 21.37
CA GLN A 23 -19.95 -11.56 21.16
C GLN A 23 -20.03 -12.90 20.42
N GLN A 24 -19.06 -13.22 19.57
CA GLN A 24 -18.95 -14.52 18.91
C GLN A 24 -18.42 -15.64 19.84
N GLY A 25 -18.10 -15.33 21.10
CA GLY A 25 -17.67 -16.31 22.10
C GLY A 25 -16.19 -16.66 22.05
N TYR A 26 -15.33 -15.78 21.52
CA TYR A 26 -13.88 -15.93 21.61
C TYR A 26 -13.33 -15.40 22.94
N GLU A 27 -12.25 -16.01 23.43
CA GLU A 27 -11.45 -15.42 24.51
C GLU A 27 -10.59 -14.32 23.89
N VAL A 28 -10.98 -13.07 24.08
CA VAL A 28 -10.33 -11.91 23.44
C VAL A 28 -9.28 -11.29 24.35
N ILE A 29 -8.08 -11.05 23.81
CA ILE A 29 -7.01 -10.28 24.45
C ILE A 29 -6.67 -9.10 23.54
N GLY A 30 -6.63 -7.90 24.09
CA GLY A 30 -6.18 -6.70 23.40
C GLY A 30 -4.66 -6.55 23.48
N LEU A 31 -4.03 -6.21 22.36
CA LEU A 31 -2.60 -5.93 22.33
C LEU A 31 -2.34 -4.66 21.51
N PHE A 32 -1.63 -3.70 22.10
CA PHE A 32 -1.21 -2.46 21.45
C PHE A 32 0.25 -2.55 20.99
N MET A 33 0.51 -2.21 19.72
CA MET A 33 1.85 -2.22 19.14
C MET A 33 2.45 -0.81 19.18
N LYS A 34 3.50 -0.63 19.96
CA LYS A 34 4.33 0.59 19.95
C LYS A 34 5.44 0.41 18.92
N ASN A 35 5.23 0.96 17.73
CA ASN A 35 6.12 0.76 16.57
C ASN A 35 7.04 1.94 16.29
N TRP A 36 6.76 3.12 16.85
CA TRP A 36 7.59 4.30 16.64
C TRP A 36 7.47 5.24 17.84
N HIS A 37 8.60 5.83 18.24
CA HIS A 37 8.65 6.77 19.37
C HIS A 37 9.67 7.89 19.16
N ASP A 38 10.22 8.05 17.95
CA ASP A 38 11.09 9.18 17.62
C ASP A 38 10.21 10.40 17.30
N ASP A 39 10.24 11.38 18.21
CA ASP A 39 9.46 12.61 18.21
C ASP A 39 10.16 13.76 17.47
N SER A 40 11.42 13.57 17.04
CA SER A 40 12.19 14.61 16.33
C SER A 40 11.62 14.99 14.96
N VAL A 41 10.73 14.16 14.42
CA VAL A 41 10.23 14.24 13.02
C VAL A 41 8.71 14.41 12.92
N THR A 42 8.01 14.40 14.05
CA THR A 42 6.55 14.61 14.09
C THR A 42 6.21 16.10 14.03
N ILE A 43 5.15 16.46 13.30
CA ILE A 43 4.71 17.87 13.16
C ILE A 43 4.24 18.45 14.52
N SER A 44 3.88 17.57 15.47
CA SER A 44 3.52 17.89 16.85
C SER A 44 4.59 17.38 17.82
N ASN A 45 4.87 18.17 18.88
CA ASN A 45 5.63 17.74 20.07
C ASN A 45 4.84 16.75 20.96
N GLU A 46 3.69 16.26 20.47
CA GLU A 46 2.85 15.28 21.15
C GLU A 46 3.25 13.90 20.66
N CYS A 47 3.56 12.98 21.58
CA CYS A 47 3.82 11.57 21.28
C CYS A 47 2.50 10.87 20.92
N PRO A 48 2.17 10.64 19.64
CA PRO A 48 0.83 10.22 19.25
C PRO A 48 0.47 8.83 19.78
N TRP A 49 1.48 7.98 19.97
CA TRP A 49 1.29 6.62 20.45
C TRP A 49 0.78 6.54 21.90
N LEU A 50 1.06 7.55 22.75
CA LEU A 50 0.60 7.55 24.14
C LEU A 50 -0.91 7.73 24.22
N GLU A 51 -1.46 8.67 23.45
CA GLU A 51 -2.91 8.88 23.37
C GLU A 51 -3.62 7.65 22.78
N ASP A 52 -3.09 7.11 21.67
CA ASP A 52 -3.64 5.91 21.05
C ASP A 52 -3.59 4.69 22.00
N SER A 53 -2.51 4.53 22.77
CA SER A 53 -2.39 3.45 23.76
C SER A 53 -3.36 3.63 24.92
N ASN A 54 -3.60 4.86 25.38
CA ASN A 54 -4.57 5.14 26.44
C ASN A 54 -6.00 4.86 25.97
N ASP A 55 -6.36 5.26 24.74
CA ASP A 55 -7.66 4.95 24.17
C ASP A 55 -7.87 3.44 24.03
N ALA A 56 -6.83 2.70 23.61
CA ALA A 56 -6.86 1.25 23.52
C ALA A 56 -7.07 0.59 24.89
N LEU A 57 -6.42 1.09 25.94
CA LEU A 57 -6.60 0.63 27.32
C LEU A 57 -8.04 0.87 27.80
N LEU A 58 -8.57 2.08 27.62
CA LEU A 58 -9.94 2.43 28.04
C LEU A 58 -11.00 1.57 27.32
N VAL A 59 -10.78 1.28 26.03
CA VAL A 59 -11.63 0.34 25.29
C VAL A 59 -11.54 -1.06 25.90
N ALA A 60 -10.33 -1.55 26.19
CA ALA A 60 -10.15 -2.87 26.78
C ALA A 60 -10.81 -2.99 28.16
N GLU A 61 -10.71 -1.96 29.00
CA GLU A 61 -11.39 -1.89 30.29
C GLU A 61 -12.92 -1.90 30.13
N LYS A 62 -13.46 -1.10 29.21
CA LYS A 62 -14.90 -1.06 28.91
C LYS A 62 -15.44 -2.41 28.43
N LEU A 63 -14.66 -3.14 27.62
CA LEU A 63 -15.00 -4.47 27.13
C LEU A 63 -14.70 -5.59 28.14
N GLY A 64 -13.99 -5.29 29.24
CA GLY A 64 -13.58 -6.28 30.23
C GLY A 64 -12.61 -7.34 29.68
N ILE A 65 -11.72 -6.95 28.75
CA ILE A 65 -10.72 -7.85 28.15
C ILE A 65 -9.30 -7.53 28.66
N PRO A 66 -8.41 -8.51 28.79
CA PRO A 66 -7.00 -8.26 29.12
C PRO A 66 -6.33 -7.39 28.06
N PHE A 67 -5.44 -6.51 28.50
CA PHE A 67 -4.71 -5.57 27.64
C PHE A 67 -3.21 -5.61 27.93
N GLN A 68 -2.40 -5.61 26.87
CA GLN A 68 -0.95 -5.48 26.95
C GLN A 68 -0.40 -4.58 25.85
N THR A 69 0.76 -4.00 26.12
CA THR A 69 1.53 -3.23 25.13
C THR A 69 2.81 -3.99 24.80
N VAL A 70 3.18 -4.01 23.53
CA VAL A 70 4.46 -4.55 23.06
C VAL A 70 5.20 -3.47 22.28
N ASP A 71 6.51 -3.39 22.50
CA ASP A 71 7.39 -2.50 21.74
C ASP A 71 7.96 -3.27 20.55
N LEU A 72 7.65 -2.83 19.34
CA LEU A 72 8.17 -3.39 18.08
C LEU A 72 8.94 -2.32 17.29
N SER A 73 9.46 -1.29 17.97
CA SER A 73 10.10 -0.16 17.31
C SER A 73 11.39 -0.55 16.58
N GLU A 74 12.13 -1.52 17.10
CA GLU A 74 13.35 -2.04 16.44
C GLU A 74 12.99 -2.75 15.12
N GLU A 75 12.04 -3.68 15.17
CA GLU A 75 11.58 -4.42 13.99
C GLU A 75 10.92 -3.50 12.97
N TYR A 76 10.13 -2.53 13.43
CA TYR A 76 9.48 -1.54 12.56
C TYR A 76 10.52 -0.67 11.84
N LYS A 77 11.56 -0.23 12.55
CA LYS A 77 12.63 0.56 11.97
C LYS A 77 13.37 -0.24 10.89
N GLU A 78 13.79 -1.46 11.21
CA GLU A 78 14.54 -2.31 10.29
C GLU A 78 13.70 -2.70 9.06
N LYS A 79 12.48 -3.20 9.27
CA LYS A 79 11.66 -3.80 8.20
C LYS A 79 10.92 -2.77 7.36
N ILE A 80 10.57 -1.61 7.92
CA ILE A 80 9.73 -0.61 7.25
C ILE A 80 10.50 0.67 6.94
N VAL A 81 11.12 1.27 7.95
CA VAL A 81 11.75 2.60 7.80
C VAL A 81 13.01 2.50 6.95
N ASP A 82 13.91 1.57 7.26
CA ASP A 82 15.16 1.40 6.51
C ASP A 82 14.91 0.95 5.07
N TYR A 83 13.94 0.05 4.87
CA TYR A 83 13.44 -0.29 3.53
C TYR A 83 12.96 0.96 2.77
N MET A 84 12.13 1.79 3.42
CA MET A 84 11.59 2.99 2.80
C MET A 84 12.70 3.94 2.34
N PHE A 85 13.72 4.18 3.18
CA PHE A 85 14.87 5.00 2.80
C PHE A 85 15.63 4.44 1.59
N ASN A 86 15.89 3.13 1.58
CA ASN A 86 16.59 2.46 0.48
C ASN A 86 15.81 2.53 -0.85
N GLU A 87 14.48 2.43 -0.81
CA GLU A 87 13.67 2.55 -2.03
C GLU A 87 13.64 3.98 -2.57
N TYR A 88 13.49 4.99 -1.70
CA TYR A 88 13.57 6.39 -2.12
C TYR A 88 14.96 6.75 -2.64
N GLU A 89 16.03 6.23 -2.04
CA GLU A 89 17.41 6.41 -2.55
C GLU A 89 17.56 5.92 -3.99
N LYS A 90 16.87 4.83 -4.35
CA LYS A 90 16.80 4.29 -5.71
C LYS A 90 15.82 5.01 -6.64
N GLY A 91 15.11 6.02 -6.15
CA GLY A 91 14.10 6.76 -6.91
C GLY A 91 12.75 6.07 -7.04
N ARG A 92 12.51 5.01 -6.25
CA ARG A 92 11.23 4.29 -6.18
C ARG A 92 10.36 4.88 -5.08
N THR A 93 9.04 4.81 -5.23
CA THR A 93 8.08 5.25 -4.21
C THR A 93 7.45 4.03 -3.54
N PRO A 94 7.98 3.56 -2.39
CA PRO A 94 7.48 2.38 -1.69
C PRO A 94 6.08 2.57 -1.10
N ASN A 95 5.41 1.46 -0.78
CA ASN A 95 4.19 1.46 0.02
C ASN A 95 4.45 0.83 1.41
N PRO A 96 4.79 1.63 2.44
CA PRO A 96 5.16 1.11 3.76
C PRO A 96 3.97 0.47 4.50
N ASP A 97 2.72 0.83 4.18
CA ASP A 97 1.54 0.25 4.84
C ASP A 97 1.32 -1.21 4.44
N VAL A 98 1.54 -1.56 3.16
CA VAL A 98 1.51 -2.95 2.67
C VAL A 98 2.55 -3.78 3.42
N LEU A 99 3.78 -3.27 3.52
CA LEU A 99 4.87 -3.95 4.22
C LEU A 99 4.63 -4.04 5.72
N CYS A 100 4.07 -3.01 6.35
CA CYS A 100 3.75 -3.02 7.76
C CYS A 100 2.74 -4.14 8.08
N ASN A 101 1.75 -4.35 7.21
CA ASN A 101 0.86 -5.50 7.38
C ASN A 101 1.62 -6.82 7.25
N ARG A 102 2.39 -7.00 6.17
CA ARG A 102 3.13 -8.26 5.92
C ARG A 102 4.15 -8.60 7.01
N GLU A 103 4.98 -7.63 7.39
CA GLU A 103 6.19 -7.81 8.19
C GLU A 103 5.98 -7.54 9.68
N ILE A 104 4.99 -6.72 10.06
CA ILE A 104 4.76 -6.34 11.46
C ILE A 104 3.45 -6.96 11.95
N LYS A 105 2.30 -6.57 11.39
CA LYS A 105 0.99 -6.97 11.93
C LYS A 105 0.70 -8.46 11.75
N PHE A 106 1.10 -9.05 10.62
CA PHE A 106 0.83 -10.45 10.31
C PHE A 106 2.08 -11.33 10.35
N ASP A 107 3.23 -10.79 10.79
CA ASP A 107 4.42 -11.59 11.08
C ASP A 107 4.85 -11.43 12.55
N VAL A 108 5.53 -10.34 12.91
CA VAL A 108 6.06 -10.15 14.28
C VAL A 108 4.96 -10.17 15.35
N PHE A 109 3.90 -9.36 15.17
CA PHE A 109 2.75 -9.33 16.07
C PHE A 109 2.05 -10.70 16.15
N MET A 110 1.91 -11.38 15.01
CA MET A 110 1.28 -12.70 14.97
C MET A 110 2.11 -13.73 15.74
N LYS A 111 3.42 -13.76 15.56
CA LYS A 111 4.32 -14.63 16.31
C LYS A 111 4.23 -14.40 17.82
N ILE A 112 4.15 -13.14 18.25
CA ILE A 112 3.95 -12.79 19.67
C ILE A 112 2.58 -13.27 20.16
N ALA A 113 1.51 -13.03 19.42
CA ALA A 113 0.17 -13.50 19.80
C ALA A 113 0.11 -15.02 19.94
N LEU A 114 0.69 -15.76 18.99
CA LEU A 114 0.73 -17.21 19.02
C LEU A 114 1.58 -17.75 20.19
N SER A 115 2.69 -17.08 20.54
CA SER A 115 3.50 -17.48 21.70
C SER A 115 2.80 -17.24 23.03
N LEU A 116 1.85 -16.30 23.08
CA LEU A 116 0.92 -16.08 24.20
C LEU A 116 -0.26 -17.07 24.22
N GLY A 117 -0.26 -18.07 23.33
CA GLY A 117 -1.27 -19.12 23.25
C GLY A 117 -2.54 -18.72 22.50
N ALA A 118 -2.49 -17.70 21.64
CA ALA A 118 -3.61 -17.38 20.77
C ALA A 118 -3.78 -18.44 19.66
N ASP A 119 -5.03 -18.73 19.29
CA ASP A 119 -5.35 -19.53 18.12
C ASP A 119 -5.34 -18.67 16.84
N PHE A 120 -5.71 -17.39 16.99
CA PHE A 120 -5.82 -16.42 15.90
C PHE A 120 -5.39 -15.02 16.33
N VAL A 121 -5.10 -14.20 15.33
CA VAL A 121 -4.99 -12.75 15.45
C VAL A 121 -6.13 -12.06 14.73
N ALA A 122 -6.54 -10.90 15.22
CA ALA A 122 -7.54 -10.09 14.55
C ALA A 122 -7.13 -8.63 14.46
N THR A 123 -7.65 -7.97 13.43
CA THR A 123 -7.42 -6.56 13.17
C THR A 123 -8.72 -5.89 12.72
N GLY A 124 -8.80 -4.56 12.87
CA GLY A 124 -9.90 -3.76 12.34
C GLY A 124 -9.74 -3.43 10.86
N HIS A 125 -9.28 -4.37 10.02
CA HIS A 125 -9.21 -4.13 8.57
C HIS A 125 -10.57 -4.40 7.90
N TYR A 126 -10.95 -3.52 6.97
CA TYR A 126 -12.14 -3.65 6.12
C TYR A 126 -11.87 -4.60 4.95
N CYS A 127 -11.79 -5.90 5.24
CA CYS A 127 -11.67 -6.97 4.25
C CYS A 127 -12.34 -8.23 4.77
N LYS A 128 -12.70 -9.13 3.87
CA LYS A 128 -13.34 -10.40 4.22
C LYS A 128 -12.37 -11.56 4.04
N LYS A 129 -12.58 -12.62 4.82
CA LYS A 129 -11.91 -13.90 4.64
C LYS A 129 -12.96 -14.98 4.46
N SER A 130 -12.77 -15.86 3.49
CA SER A 130 -13.56 -17.09 3.35
C SER A 130 -12.65 -18.28 3.12
N GLU A 131 -13.20 -19.47 3.28
CA GLU A 131 -12.49 -20.74 3.10
C GLU A 131 -13.16 -21.51 1.97
N ILE A 132 -12.34 -22.12 1.12
CA ILE A 132 -12.78 -23.04 0.08
C ILE A 132 -11.92 -24.29 0.13
N GLU A 133 -12.42 -25.37 -0.47
CA GLU A 133 -11.66 -26.61 -0.63
C GLU A 133 -11.16 -26.70 -2.07
N VAL A 134 -9.85 -26.84 -2.23
CA VAL A 134 -9.19 -27.02 -3.54
C VAL A 134 -8.30 -28.25 -3.44
N ASN A 135 -8.55 -29.26 -4.27
CA ASN A 135 -7.80 -30.52 -4.26
C ASN A 135 -7.73 -31.23 -2.89
N GLY A 136 -8.77 -31.08 -2.06
CA GLY A 136 -8.82 -31.67 -0.72
C GLY A 136 -8.08 -30.87 0.36
N GLU A 137 -7.54 -29.70 0.03
CA GLU A 137 -6.88 -28.79 0.97
C GLU A 137 -7.73 -27.52 1.17
N THR A 138 -7.75 -27.01 2.40
CA THR A 138 -8.39 -25.73 2.71
C THR A 138 -7.54 -24.58 2.20
N VAL A 139 -8.13 -23.74 1.35
CA VAL A 139 -7.53 -22.50 0.85
C VAL A 139 -8.31 -21.31 1.39
N TYR A 140 -7.59 -20.32 1.90
CA TYR A 140 -8.14 -19.10 2.46
C TYR A 140 -8.15 -18.00 1.40
N GLN A 141 -9.33 -17.45 1.13
CA GLN A 141 -9.54 -16.35 0.19
C GLN A 141 -9.49 -15.02 0.94
N LEU A 142 -8.75 -14.04 0.41
CA LEU A 142 -8.82 -12.65 0.83
C LEU A 142 -9.76 -11.88 -0.10
N LYS A 143 -10.85 -11.34 0.44
CA LYS A 143 -11.89 -10.65 -0.34
C LYS A 143 -11.99 -9.17 0.05
N ALA A 144 -12.42 -8.35 -0.90
CA ALA A 144 -12.72 -6.95 -0.67
C ALA A 144 -13.73 -6.77 0.47
N GLY A 145 -13.63 -5.71 1.25
CA GLY A 145 -14.62 -5.37 2.28
C GLY A 145 -15.99 -5.03 1.68
N ALA A 146 -17.07 -5.21 2.46
CA ALA A 146 -18.42 -4.84 2.04
C ALA A 146 -18.55 -3.32 1.76
N ASP A 147 -17.84 -2.50 2.52
CA ASP A 147 -17.70 -1.06 2.26
C ASP A 147 -16.64 -0.81 1.19
N THR A 148 -17.06 -0.62 -0.05
CA THR A 148 -16.15 -0.38 -1.18
C THR A 148 -15.30 0.89 -1.03
N ASN A 149 -15.73 1.87 -0.23
CA ASN A 149 -14.97 3.10 0.00
C ASN A 149 -13.89 2.93 1.08
N LYS A 150 -14.01 1.87 1.88
CA LYS A 150 -13.11 1.56 2.99
C LYS A 150 -12.36 0.25 2.81
N ASP A 151 -12.65 -0.54 1.77
CA ASP A 151 -11.94 -1.77 1.40
C ASP A 151 -10.42 -1.63 1.58
N GLN A 152 -9.86 -2.46 2.45
CA GLN A 152 -8.44 -2.49 2.78
C GLN A 152 -7.74 -3.74 2.26
N SER A 153 -8.40 -4.57 1.45
CA SER A 153 -7.78 -5.75 0.83
C SER A 153 -6.46 -5.42 0.13
N TYR A 154 -6.39 -4.26 -0.55
CA TYR A 154 -5.18 -3.77 -1.20
C TYR A 154 -3.96 -3.71 -0.26
N PHE A 155 -4.13 -3.31 1.00
CA PHE A 155 -3.02 -3.21 1.95
C PHE A 155 -2.59 -4.58 2.52
N LEU A 156 -3.39 -5.62 2.28
CA LEU A 156 -3.16 -7.00 2.69
C LEU A 156 -2.79 -7.89 1.50
N CYS A 157 -2.49 -7.29 0.33
CA CYS A 157 -2.26 -8.00 -0.91
C CYS A 157 -1.01 -8.92 -0.90
N GLN A 158 -0.18 -8.79 0.13
CA GLN A 158 1.06 -9.54 0.33
C GLN A 158 0.97 -10.56 1.48
N LEU A 159 -0.24 -10.85 1.99
CA LEU A 159 -0.40 -11.90 3.00
C LEU A 159 -0.26 -13.29 2.39
N SER A 160 0.33 -14.21 3.15
CA SER A 160 0.41 -15.63 2.78
C SER A 160 -0.83 -16.42 3.22
N GLN A 161 -1.00 -17.63 2.69
CA GLN A 161 -2.03 -18.58 3.16
C GLN A 161 -1.88 -18.90 4.66
N GLU A 162 -0.64 -19.05 5.14
CA GLU A 162 -0.36 -19.32 6.56
C GLU A 162 -0.79 -18.15 7.45
N GLN A 163 -0.51 -16.91 7.02
CA GLN A 163 -0.94 -15.71 7.72
C GLN A 163 -2.47 -15.59 7.70
N LEU A 164 -3.12 -15.80 6.55
CA LEU A 164 -4.58 -15.74 6.43
C LEU A 164 -5.28 -16.82 7.28
N ALA A 165 -4.72 -18.03 7.35
CA ALA A 165 -5.24 -19.11 8.17
C ALA A 165 -5.38 -18.70 9.64
N LYS A 166 -4.45 -17.88 10.13
CA LYS A 166 -4.40 -17.40 11.51
C LYS A 166 -5.05 -16.02 11.72
N SER A 167 -5.62 -15.42 10.69
CA SER A 167 -6.17 -14.06 10.74
C SER A 167 -7.70 -14.01 10.76
N LEU A 168 -8.25 -13.03 11.46
CA LEU A 168 -9.68 -12.70 11.51
C LEU A 168 -9.91 -11.22 11.22
N PHE A 169 -10.99 -10.92 10.49
CA PHE A 169 -11.39 -9.57 10.06
C PHE A 169 -12.86 -9.30 10.41
N PRO A 170 -13.18 -9.04 11.69
CA PRO A 170 -14.56 -9.09 12.18
C PRO A 170 -15.48 -8.02 11.59
N ILE A 171 -14.91 -6.92 11.10
CA ILE A 171 -15.66 -5.78 10.55
C ILE A 171 -15.75 -5.80 9.02
N GLY A 172 -15.25 -6.86 8.36
CA GLY A 172 -15.20 -6.93 6.89
C GLY A 172 -16.56 -6.87 6.20
N GLU A 173 -17.62 -7.28 6.90
CA GLU A 173 -19.01 -7.24 6.44
C GLU A 173 -19.73 -5.93 6.77
N LEU A 174 -19.11 -5.04 7.55
CA LEU A 174 -19.72 -3.81 8.03
C LEU A 174 -19.24 -2.60 7.23
N THR A 175 -20.13 -1.62 7.12
CA THR A 175 -19.78 -0.28 6.66
C THR A 175 -19.21 0.57 7.79
N LYS A 176 -18.40 1.58 7.44
CA LYS A 176 -17.84 2.48 8.45
C LYS A 176 -18.91 3.17 9.32
N PRO A 177 -20.07 3.60 8.79
CA PRO A 177 -21.17 4.10 9.61
C PRO A 177 -21.69 3.07 10.62
N GLU A 178 -21.91 1.81 10.22
CA GLU A 178 -22.36 0.74 11.13
C GLU A 178 -21.34 0.47 12.23
N VAL A 179 -20.04 0.47 11.90
CA VAL A 179 -18.96 0.36 12.89
C VAL A 179 -19.04 1.51 13.91
N ARG A 180 -19.23 2.75 13.47
CA ARG A 180 -19.39 3.90 14.37
C ARG A 180 -20.67 3.82 15.20
N GLU A 181 -21.76 3.34 14.63
CA GLU A 181 -23.02 3.15 15.34
C GLU A 181 -22.86 2.14 16.49
N ILE A 182 -22.24 0.99 16.23
CA ILE A 182 -21.93 0.00 17.27
C ILE A 182 -21.06 0.62 18.36
N ALA A 183 -20.00 1.35 17.98
CA ALA A 183 -19.13 2.01 18.95
C ALA A 183 -19.87 3.04 19.81
N GLY A 184 -20.81 3.79 19.21
CA GLY A 184 -21.65 4.76 19.92
C GLY A 184 -22.66 4.10 20.86
N GLN A 185 -23.29 3.00 20.44
CA GLN A 185 -24.20 2.22 21.30
C GLN A 185 -23.50 1.64 22.53
N LEU A 186 -22.22 1.30 22.38
CA LEU A 186 -21.36 0.80 23.47
C LEU A 186 -20.74 1.91 24.31
N ASP A 187 -20.91 3.18 23.92
CA ASP A 187 -20.30 4.34 24.57
C ASP A 187 -18.77 4.14 24.70
N LEU A 188 -18.14 3.77 23.59
CA LEU A 188 -16.68 3.64 23.48
C LEU A 188 -16.05 5.02 23.29
N ILE A 189 -14.93 5.28 23.97
CA ILE A 189 -14.16 6.53 23.84
C ILE A 189 -13.74 6.80 22.38
N THR A 190 -13.57 5.74 21.59
CA THR A 190 -13.14 5.81 20.19
C THR A 190 -14.29 6.06 19.20
N ALA A 191 -15.56 6.09 19.62
CA ALA A 191 -16.71 6.16 18.71
C ALA A 191 -16.66 7.35 17.73
N GLU A 192 -16.28 8.52 18.24
CA GLU A 192 -16.18 9.76 17.45
C GLU A 192 -14.75 10.05 16.96
N LYS A 193 -13.78 9.22 17.31
CA LYS A 193 -12.37 9.43 16.95
C LYS A 193 -12.20 9.42 15.43
N LYS A 194 -11.42 10.36 14.90
CA LYS A 194 -11.14 10.43 13.46
C LYS A 194 -10.21 9.30 13.04
N ASP A 195 -10.37 8.84 11.80
CA ASP A 195 -9.45 7.85 11.23
C ASP A 195 -8.02 8.38 11.23
N SER A 196 -7.06 7.51 11.56
CA SER A 196 -5.64 7.84 11.48
C SER A 196 -5.27 8.25 10.05
N GLN A 197 -4.49 9.33 9.93
CA GLN A 197 -3.99 9.84 8.65
C GLN A 197 -2.47 9.92 8.72
N GLY A 198 -1.80 9.59 7.62
CA GLY A 198 -0.34 9.60 7.52
C GLY A 198 0.24 8.20 7.32
N LEU A 199 1.56 8.09 7.44
CA LEU A 199 2.27 6.81 7.41
C LEU A 199 1.89 6.01 8.66
N CYS A 200 1.63 4.72 8.53
CA CYS A 200 1.27 3.88 9.67
C CYS A 200 2.28 4.05 10.82
N PHE A 201 1.81 4.22 12.05
CA PHE A 201 2.62 4.37 13.28
C PHE A 201 3.58 5.56 13.40
N ILE A 202 4.03 6.18 12.31
CA ILE A 202 4.88 7.38 12.33
C ILE A 202 4.01 8.65 12.52
N GLY A 203 2.75 8.59 12.08
CA GLY A 203 1.77 9.66 12.25
C GLY A 203 1.80 10.70 11.14
N LYS A 204 1.37 11.93 11.46
CA LYS A 204 1.33 13.04 10.49
C LYS A 204 2.72 13.66 10.37
N VAL A 205 3.50 13.14 9.43
CA VAL A 205 4.81 13.70 9.04
C VAL A 205 4.75 14.20 7.60
N ARG A 206 5.52 15.26 7.31
CA ARG A 206 5.80 15.65 5.93
C ARG A 206 6.88 14.71 5.42
N LEU A 207 6.54 13.89 4.42
CA LEU A 207 7.46 12.89 3.87
C LEU A 207 8.84 13.47 3.47
N PRO A 208 8.95 14.65 2.80
CA PRO A 208 10.26 15.22 2.49
C PRO A 208 11.10 15.52 3.73
N ASP A 209 10.48 15.97 4.82
CA ASP A 209 11.17 16.30 6.08
C ASP A 209 11.62 14.99 6.77
N PHE A 210 10.77 13.96 6.75
CA PHE A 210 11.13 12.63 7.25
C PHE A 210 12.32 12.03 6.49
N LEU A 211 12.32 12.12 5.15
CA LEU A 211 13.39 11.55 4.33
C LEU A 211 14.73 12.29 4.47
N GLN A 212 14.72 13.57 4.83
CA GLN A 212 15.93 14.40 5.03
C GLN A 212 16.83 13.93 6.18
N GLN A 213 16.32 13.09 7.09
CA GLN A 213 17.11 12.49 8.16
C GLN A 213 18.28 11.64 7.65
N LYS A 214 18.12 10.99 6.48
CA LYS A 214 19.16 10.15 5.86
C LYS A 214 19.50 10.57 4.44
N LEU A 215 18.53 11.03 3.66
CA LEU A 215 18.74 11.44 2.27
C LEU A 215 18.93 12.95 2.24
N GLN A 216 20.17 13.41 2.07
CA GLN A 216 20.49 14.84 2.06
C GLN A 216 19.89 15.57 0.84
N PRO A 217 19.36 16.79 1.01
CA PRO A 217 18.90 17.59 -0.12
C PRO A 217 20.02 17.86 -1.14
N LYS A 218 19.70 17.68 -2.42
CA LYS A 218 20.59 18.01 -3.53
C LYS A 218 19.82 18.76 -4.61
N ALA A 219 20.27 19.98 -4.92
CA ALA A 219 19.64 20.78 -5.96
C ALA A 219 19.70 20.07 -7.32
N GLY A 220 18.57 20.02 -8.01
CA GLY A 220 18.41 19.40 -9.34
C GLY A 220 17.46 20.22 -10.22
N ASP A 221 17.45 19.94 -11.52
CA ASP A 221 16.66 20.71 -12.49
C ASP A 221 15.28 20.10 -12.71
N ILE A 222 14.30 20.98 -12.91
CA ILE A 222 12.93 20.62 -13.30
C ILE A 222 12.79 20.89 -14.79
N ILE A 223 12.62 19.85 -15.58
CA ILE A 223 12.50 19.91 -17.04
C ILE A 223 11.04 19.72 -17.42
N GLN A 224 10.47 20.66 -18.17
CA GLN A 224 9.14 20.51 -18.77
C GLN A 224 9.28 19.91 -20.17
N ILE A 225 8.63 18.77 -20.40
CA ILE A 225 8.49 18.12 -21.70
C ILE A 225 7.17 18.58 -22.32
N ASP A 226 7.17 18.85 -23.62
CA ASP A 226 5.97 19.20 -24.37
C ASP A 226 5.17 17.93 -24.73
N LYS A 227 3.84 18.01 -24.73
CA LYS A 227 2.98 16.86 -25.06
C LYS A 227 3.10 16.43 -26.53
N ASP A 228 3.56 17.33 -27.39
CA ASP A 228 3.71 17.11 -28.83
C ASP A 228 5.16 16.69 -29.19
N ASP A 229 6.00 16.40 -28.17
CA ASP A 229 7.35 15.88 -28.37
C ASP A 229 7.34 14.57 -29.19
N PRO A 230 8.24 14.40 -30.18
CA PRO A 230 8.32 13.20 -31.00
C PRO A 230 8.44 11.88 -30.23
N ILE A 231 8.91 11.89 -28.98
CA ILE A 231 9.02 10.68 -28.14
C ILE A 231 7.67 9.99 -27.91
N TYR A 232 6.56 10.74 -27.95
CA TYR A 232 5.21 10.19 -27.79
C TYR A 232 4.62 9.66 -29.09
N ASN A 233 5.25 9.96 -30.23
CA ASN A 233 4.88 9.42 -31.52
C ASN A 233 5.57 8.06 -31.69
N SER A 234 5.08 7.04 -30.99
CA SER A 234 5.50 5.67 -31.26
C SER A 234 4.89 5.24 -32.60
N GLU A 235 5.70 5.27 -33.66
CA GLU A 235 5.39 4.42 -34.81
C GLU A 235 5.36 2.98 -34.27
N LYS A 236 4.20 2.31 -34.37
CA LYS A 236 4.09 0.89 -34.02
C LYS A 236 5.18 0.15 -34.78
N LYS A 237 6.19 -0.34 -34.04
CA LYS A 237 7.28 -1.12 -34.64
C LYS A 237 6.64 -2.36 -35.26
N VAL A 238 6.57 -2.37 -36.60
CA VAL A 238 5.94 -3.47 -37.33
C VAL A 238 6.80 -4.72 -37.18
N GLY A 239 6.17 -5.83 -36.81
CA GLY A 239 6.83 -7.14 -36.72
C GLY A 239 7.34 -7.54 -35.33
N LEU A 240 7.02 -6.78 -34.26
CA LEU A 240 7.23 -7.25 -32.90
C LEU A 240 6.33 -8.46 -32.59
N SER A 241 6.87 -9.41 -31.85
CA SER A 241 6.08 -10.42 -31.16
C SER A 241 5.21 -9.78 -30.08
N PHE A 242 4.16 -10.48 -29.65
CA PHE A 242 3.28 -9.99 -28.58
C PHE A 242 4.04 -9.72 -27.27
N GLU A 243 5.01 -10.58 -26.92
CA GLU A 243 5.84 -10.38 -25.72
C GLU A 243 6.70 -9.11 -25.84
N GLU A 244 7.28 -8.84 -27.01
CA GLU A 244 8.07 -7.62 -27.24
C GLU A 244 7.20 -6.35 -27.20
N ASP A 245 5.97 -6.42 -27.69
CA ASP A 245 5.00 -5.30 -27.65
C ASP A 245 4.63 -4.95 -26.19
N VAL A 246 4.28 -5.96 -25.38
CA VAL A 246 3.95 -5.76 -23.96
C VAL A 246 5.16 -5.25 -23.16
N LYS A 247 6.36 -5.73 -23.49
CA LYS A 247 7.61 -5.23 -22.88
C LYS A 247 7.82 -3.75 -23.17
N LEU A 248 7.70 -3.36 -24.44
CA LEU A 248 7.85 -1.97 -24.87
C LEU A 248 6.84 -1.04 -24.17
N GLU A 249 5.59 -1.48 -24.01
CA GLU A 249 4.53 -0.72 -23.32
C GLU A 249 4.75 -0.56 -21.81
N ALA A 250 5.60 -1.40 -21.20
CA ALA A 250 5.97 -1.31 -19.79
C ALA A 250 7.23 -0.46 -19.55
N GLU A 251 8.11 -0.34 -20.55
CA GLU A 251 9.39 0.36 -20.45
C GLU A 251 9.26 1.84 -20.05
N LYS A 252 10.32 2.36 -19.43
CA LYS A 252 10.44 3.79 -19.13
C LYS A 252 10.64 4.58 -20.42
N ILE A 253 10.00 5.74 -20.50
CA ILE A 253 10.31 6.70 -21.56
C ILE A 253 11.68 7.34 -21.23
N PRO A 254 12.69 7.24 -22.11
CA PRO A 254 14.06 7.65 -21.80
C PRO A 254 14.25 9.16 -22.01
N TYR A 255 13.65 9.98 -21.14
CA TYR A 255 13.81 11.43 -21.22
C TYR A 255 15.24 11.88 -20.97
N THR A 256 15.68 12.88 -21.73
CA THR A 256 16.93 13.61 -21.49
C THR A 256 16.65 15.11 -21.30
N PRO A 257 17.53 15.87 -20.61
CA PRO A 257 17.30 17.29 -20.35
C PRO A 257 17.14 18.13 -21.62
N GLU A 258 17.77 17.73 -22.73
CA GLU A 258 17.74 18.44 -24.02
C GLU A 258 16.38 18.37 -24.72
N MET A 259 15.51 17.43 -24.33
CA MET A 259 14.16 17.26 -24.89
C MET A 259 13.19 18.33 -24.38
N GLY A 260 13.53 19.04 -23.30
CA GLY A 260 12.60 19.95 -22.63
C GLY A 260 13.18 21.29 -22.26
N LYS A 261 12.34 22.08 -21.59
CA LYS A 261 12.70 23.41 -21.08
C LYS A 261 12.93 23.33 -19.58
N VAL A 262 14.05 23.87 -19.09
CA VAL A 262 14.26 24.09 -17.65
C VAL A 262 13.23 25.12 -17.15
N VAL A 263 12.39 24.72 -16.19
CA VAL A 263 11.32 25.58 -15.62
C VAL A 263 11.52 25.89 -14.15
N GLY A 264 12.46 25.22 -13.47
CA GLY A 264 12.74 25.47 -12.07
C GLY A 264 13.81 24.53 -11.51
N LYS A 265 13.93 24.53 -10.18
CA LYS A 265 14.83 23.64 -9.44
C LYS A 265 14.08 22.95 -8.31
N HIS A 266 14.55 21.76 -7.95
CA HIS A 266 14.07 20.98 -6.82
C HIS A 266 15.22 20.61 -5.87
N GLN A 267 14.91 20.00 -4.73
CA GLN A 267 15.87 19.69 -3.65
C GLN A 267 16.30 18.21 -3.60
N GLY A 268 16.05 17.44 -4.65
CA GLY A 268 16.35 16.01 -4.74
C GLY A 268 15.25 15.27 -5.49
N ALA A 269 15.62 14.43 -6.47
CA ALA A 269 14.65 13.76 -7.33
C ALA A 269 13.87 12.67 -6.58
N HIS A 270 14.49 12.07 -5.56
CA HIS A 270 13.91 11.04 -4.69
C HIS A 270 12.75 11.53 -3.81
N TYR A 271 12.53 12.85 -3.66
CA TYR A 271 11.38 13.37 -2.90
C TYR A 271 10.08 13.47 -3.71
N PHE A 272 10.12 13.03 -4.97
CA PHE A 272 9.03 13.22 -5.91
C PHE A 272 8.53 11.89 -6.46
N THR A 273 7.23 11.83 -6.70
CA THR A 273 6.56 10.66 -7.24
C THR A 273 5.91 10.99 -8.58
N ILE A 274 5.90 10.04 -9.52
CA ILE A 274 5.20 10.17 -10.80
C ILE A 274 3.71 10.49 -10.54
N GLY A 275 3.14 11.42 -11.31
CA GLY A 275 1.78 11.95 -11.15
C GLY A 275 1.63 13.03 -10.07
N GLN A 276 2.68 13.36 -9.32
CA GLN A 276 2.61 14.42 -8.32
C GLN A 276 2.47 15.80 -8.97
N ARG A 277 1.51 16.60 -8.45
CA ARG A 277 1.27 17.99 -8.87
C ARG A 277 1.80 19.02 -7.86
N LYS A 278 1.64 18.75 -6.57
CA LYS A 278 1.94 19.70 -5.49
C LYS A 278 3.42 19.63 -5.10
N GLY A 279 3.96 20.73 -4.56
CA GLY A 279 5.32 20.78 -4.02
C GLY A 279 6.42 21.06 -5.05
N LEU A 280 6.07 21.30 -6.31
CA LEU A 280 7.03 21.69 -7.35
C LEU A 280 7.56 23.13 -7.19
N ASN A 281 6.77 24.03 -6.56
CA ASN A 281 7.09 25.45 -6.39
C ASN A 281 7.51 26.18 -7.69
N VAL A 282 7.01 25.71 -8.83
CA VAL A 282 7.18 26.34 -10.15
C VAL A 282 5.93 27.16 -10.47
N GLY A 283 6.12 28.42 -10.84
CA GLY A 283 5.05 29.33 -11.27
C GLY A 283 5.23 29.80 -12.72
N GLY A 284 4.22 30.47 -13.26
CA GLY A 284 4.28 31.06 -14.61
C GLY A 284 3.94 30.12 -15.76
N THR A 285 3.43 28.91 -15.47
CA THR A 285 2.83 28.03 -16.49
C THR A 285 1.34 28.32 -16.66
N THR A 286 0.81 28.06 -17.87
CA THR A 286 -0.63 28.22 -18.16
C THR A 286 -1.47 27.18 -17.42
N ASP A 287 -0.92 25.97 -17.29
CA ASP A 287 -1.56 24.81 -16.70
C ASP A 287 -0.70 24.22 -15.58
N PRO A 288 -1.29 23.42 -14.67
CA PRO A 288 -0.53 22.75 -13.63
C PRO A 288 0.47 21.74 -14.21
N LEU A 289 1.67 21.72 -13.64
CA LEU A 289 2.68 20.71 -13.93
C LEU A 289 2.43 19.43 -13.12
N PHE A 290 2.68 18.29 -13.76
CA PHE A 290 2.67 16.96 -13.18
C PHE A 290 4.01 16.28 -13.45
N ILE A 291 4.51 15.52 -12.48
CA ILE A 291 5.75 14.77 -12.65
C ILE A 291 5.48 13.55 -13.53
N ILE A 292 6.22 13.43 -14.64
CA ILE A 292 6.06 12.33 -15.61
C ILE A 292 7.19 11.31 -15.49
N ALA A 293 8.35 11.73 -14.99
CA ALA A 293 9.46 10.84 -14.68
C ALA A 293 10.42 11.49 -13.66
N THR A 294 11.18 10.65 -12.98
CA THR A 294 12.29 11.05 -12.11
C THR A 294 13.56 10.34 -12.56
N ASN A 295 14.70 10.98 -12.43
CA ASN A 295 16.01 10.37 -12.65
C ASN A 295 16.93 10.76 -11.48
N VAL A 296 17.17 9.82 -10.56
CA VAL A 296 17.97 10.06 -9.35
C VAL A 296 19.47 10.13 -9.65
N GLU A 297 19.96 9.44 -10.68
CA GLU A 297 21.38 9.46 -11.08
C GLU A 297 21.81 10.85 -11.55
N THR A 298 21.01 11.45 -12.44
CA THR A 298 21.22 12.81 -12.94
C THR A 298 20.61 13.87 -12.03
N ASN A 299 19.90 13.46 -10.97
CA ASN A 299 19.11 14.32 -10.08
C ASN A 299 18.22 15.31 -10.85
N THR A 300 17.42 14.79 -11.77
CA THR A 300 16.52 15.56 -12.63
C THR A 300 15.10 15.05 -12.48
N ILE A 301 14.11 15.95 -12.49
CA ILE A 301 12.70 15.57 -12.62
C ILE A 301 12.12 16.10 -13.92
N TYR A 302 11.31 15.27 -14.57
CA TYR A 302 10.61 15.62 -15.80
C TYR A 302 9.14 15.87 -15.48
N THR A 303 8.59 16.91 -16.09
CA THR A 303 7.23 17.37 -15.88
C THR A 303 6.50 17.57 -17.19
N GLY A 304 5.19 17.40 -17.16
CA GLY A 304 4.29 17.67 -18.28
C GLY A 304 3.13 18.55 -17.83
N LEU A 305 2.58 19.34 -18.76
CA LEU A 305 1.41 20.16 -18.47
C LEU A 305 0.14 19.31 -18.49
N THR A 306 -0.76 19.57 -17.53
CA THR A 306 -2.06 18.91 -17.34
C THR A 306 -1.97 17.45 -16.86
N SER A 307 -3.06 16.96 -16.27
CA SER A 307 -3.17 15.54 -15.88
C SER A 307 -3.40 14.59 -17.05
N GLN A 308 -3.48 15.12 -18.28
CA GLN A 308 -3.69 14.36 -19.52
C GLN A 308 -2.42 14.30 -20.37
N HIS A 309 -1.27 14.67 -19.81
CA HIS A 309 -0.01 14.60 -20.51
C HIS A 309 0.30 13.15 -20.93
N PRO A 310 0.67 12.87 -22.19
CA PRO A 310 0.89 11.51 -22.68
C PRO A 310 1.96 10.76 -21.88
N GLY A 311 3.01 11.46 -21.44
CA GLY A 311 4.05 10.90 -20.58
C GLY A 311 3.60 10.39 -19.20
N LEU A 312 2.35 10.62 -18.78
CA LEU A 312 1.78 10.01 -17.58
C LEU A 312 1.20 8.61 -17.82
N PHE A 313 0.90 8.24 -19.06
CA PHE A 313 0.10 7.05 -19.35
C PHE A 313 0.96 5.92 -19.92
N LYS A 314 0.72 4.71 -19.43
CA LYS A 314 1.28 3.46 -19.96
C LYS A 314 0.21 2.39 -20.05
N LYS A 315 0.33 1.48 -21.01
CA LYS A 315 -0.60 0.35 -21.13
C LYS A 315 -0.13 -0.89 -20.39
N ALA A 316 1.14 -1.00 -20.03
CA ALA A 316 1.64 -2.14 -19.28
C ALA A 316 2.54 -1.71 -18.12
N LEU A 317 2.73 -2.63 -17.18
CA LEU A 317 3.75 -2.56 -16.15
C LEU A 317 4.43 -3.93 -16.02
N HIS A 318 5.63 -3.93 -15.46
CA HIS A 318 6.42 -5.12 -15.18
C HIS A 318 6.64 -5.28 -13.68
N ILE A 319 6.66 -6.53 -13.23
CA ILE A 319 6.97 -6.96 -11.88
C ILE A 319 8.02 -8.06 -12.02
N GLU A 320 9.18 -7.85 -11.39
CA GLU A 320 10.23 -8.86 -11.35
C GLU A 320 9.73 -10.17 -10.75
N LYS A 321 10.28 -11.29 -11.21
CA LYS A 321 9.82 -12.63 -10.84
C LYS A 321 9.79 -12.85 -9.32
N GLU A 322 10.77 -12.34 -8.61
CA GLU A 322 10.91 -12.46 -7.15
C GLU A 322 9.95 -11.55 -6.37
N GLU A 323 9.40 -10.52 -7.02
CA GLU A 323 8.45 -9.57 -6.45
C GLU A 323 6.98 -9.97 -6.70
N VAL A 324 6.74 -11.03 -7.47
CA VAL A 324 5.40 -11.60 -7.67
C VAL A 324 4.98 -12.41 -6.45
N HIS A 325 3.82 -12.05 -5.89
CA HIS A 325 3.22 -12.71 -4.75
C HIS A 325 1.82 -13.22 -5.07
N TRP A 326 1.62 -14.53 -4.93
CA TRP A 326 0.30 -15.15 -5.04
C TRP A 326 -0.26 -15.49 -3.66
N ILE A 327 -1.43 -14.93 -3.34
CA ILE A 327 -2.23 -15.39 -2.21
C ILE A 327 -2.82 -16.75 -2.58
N ARG A 328 -3.42 -16.85 -3.77
CA ARG A 328 -3.95 -18.08 -4.35
C ARG A 328 -2.86 -18.78 -5.16
N LYS A 329 -1.98 -19.50 -4.46
CA LYS A 329 -0.87 -20.24 -5.08
C LYS A 329 -1.34 -21.30 -6.08
N ASP A 330 -2.55 -21.83 -5.90
CA ASP A 330 -3.21 -22.75 -6.82
C ASP A 330 -3.64 -22.11 -8.15
N LEU A 331 -3.70 -20.77 -8.21
CA LEU A 331 -3.99 -20.00 -9.42
C LEU A 331 -2.73 -19.38 -10.04
N ALA A 332 -1.55 -19.65 -9.48
CA ALA A 332 -0.30 -19.08 -9.97
C ALA A 332 -0.01 -19.55 -11.40
N LEU A 333 0.32 -18.59 -12.27
CA LEU A 333 0.59 -18.85 -13.68
C LEU A 333 1.96 -19.51 -13.89
N ALA A 334 2.00 -20.48 -14.79
CA ALA A 334 3.24 -21.00 -15.36
C ALA A 334 3.76 -20.10 -16.50
N LYS A 335 5.03 -20.30 -16.89
CA LYS A 335 5.64 -19.56 -18.00
C LYS A 335 4.81 -19.71 -19.28
N GLY A 336 4.46 -18.59 -19.89
CA GLY A 336 3.68 -18.49 -21.12
C GLY A 336 2.16 -18.46 -20.89
N GLU A 337 1.69 -18.65 -19.66
CA GLU A 337 0.27 -18.55 -19.34
C GLU A 337 -0.16 -17.11 -19.10
N THR A 338 -1.47 -16.91 -19.25
CA THR A 338 -2.11 -15.60 -19.13
C THR A 338 -3.40 -15.70 -18.35
N MET A 339 -3.78 -14.64 -17.65
CA MET A 339 -5.05 -14.56 -16.93
C MET A 339 -5.67 -13.19 -17.05
N HIS A 340 -6.94 -13.14 -17.45
CA HIS A 340 -7.71 -11.91 -17.38
C HIS A 340 -8.15 -11.62 -15.95
N VAL A 341 -7.93 -10.40 -15.47
CA VAL A 341 -8.15 -9.98 -14.10
C VAL A 341 -8.67 -8.55 -14.03
N MET A 342 -9.15 -8.17 -12.85
CA MET A 342 -9.29 -6.78 -12.47
C MET A 342 -8.08 -6.37 -11.63
N ALA A 343 -7.45 -5.24 -11.91
CA ALA A 343 -6.24 -4.80 -11.22
C ALA A 343 -6.33 -3.34 -10.75
N ARG A 344 -5.56 -3.00 -9.72
CA ARG A 344 -5.30 -1.61 -9.32
C ARG A 344 -3.82 -1.46 -8.94
N ILE A 345 -3.26 -0.27 -9.18
CA ILE A 345 -1.84 0.05 -8.97
C ILE A 345 -1.63 1.04 -7.82
N ARG A 346 -2.72 1.46 -7.17
CA ARG A 346 -2.71 2.29 -5.97
C ARG A 346 -4.03 2.19 -5.21
N TYR A 347 -3.97 2.46 -3.91
CA TYR A 347 -5.14 2.49 -3.05
C TYR A 347 -6.21 3.50 -3.55
N ARG A 348 -7.48 3.10 -3.47
CA ARG A 348 -8.68 3.85 -3.94
C ARG A 348 -8.78 4.10 -5.45
N GLN A 349 -7.84 3.61 -6.26
CA GLN A 349 -8.07 3.56 -7.70
C GLN A 349 -9.20 2.54 -7.96
N PRO A 350 -10.21 2.88 -8.78
CA PRO A 350 -11.17 1.90 -9.26
C PRO A 350 -10.44 0.75 -9.96
N LEU A 351 -10.95 -0.47 -9.81
CA LEU A 351 -10.40 -1.61 -10.52
C LEU A 351 -10.45 -1.39 -12.04
N GLN A 352 -9.38 -1.79 -12.71
CA GLN A 352 -9.18 -1.67 -14.16
C GLN A 352 -9.04 -3.05 -14.76
N SER A 353 -9.60 -3.24 -15.95
CA SER A 353 -9.46 -4.51 -16.66
C SER A 353 -8.03 -4.68 -17.17
N ALA A 354 -7.46 -5.85 -16.96
CA ALA A 354 -6.09 -6.16 -17.35
C ALA A 354 -5.90 -7.65 -17.65
N THR A 355 -4.85 -7.98 -18.38
CA THR A 355 -4.37 -9.33 -18.60
C THR A 355 -2.98 -9.49 -18.00
N LEU A 356 -2.83 -10.50 -17.15
CA LEU A 356 -1.55 -10.95 -16.62
C LEU A 356 -0.85 -11.81 -17.68
N HIS A 357 0.44 -11.57 -17.89
CA HIS A 357 1.30 -12.35 -18.78
C HIS A 357 2.54 -12.81 -18.01
N GLN A 358 2.65 -14.13 -17.77
CA GLN A 358 3.80 -14.70 -17.08
C GLN A 358 4.91 -15.02 -18.09
N PHE A 359 5.93 -14.17 -18.15
CA PHE A 359 7.13 -14.42 -18.95
C PHE A 359 8.30 -14.91 -18.08
N GLU A 360 9.46 -15.15 -18.69
CA GLU A 360 10.64 -15.68 -18.01
C GLU A 360 11.23 -14.71 -16.99
N ASN A 361 11.22 -13.42 -17.31
CA ASN A 361 11.76 -12.33 -16.50
C ASN A 361 10.74 -11.72 -15.52
N GLY A 362 9.55 -12.30 -15.38
CA GLY A 362 8.55 -11.83 -14.41
C GLY A 362 7.15 -11.72 -14.99
N MET A 363 6.32 -10.96 -14.29
CA MET A 363 4.91 -10.76 -14.62
C MET A 363 4.72 -9.41 -15.31
N TYR A 364 4.02 -9.41 -16.44
CA TYR A 364 3.55 -8.19 -17.07
C TYR A 364 2.04 -8.07 -16.85
N VAL A 365 1.61 -6.87 -16.49
CA VAL A 365 0.18 -6.54 -16.35
C VAL A 365 -0.17 -5.56 -17.45
N ALA A 366 -0.83 -6.05 -18.49
CA ALA A 366 -1.28 -5.26 -19.63
C ALA A 366 -2.73 -4.81 -19.40
N PHE A 367 -2.97 -3.51 -19.33
CA PHE A 367 -4.29 -2.92 -19.14
C PHE A 367 -4.98 -2.69 -20.48
N ASP A 368 -6.30 -2.89 -20.49
CA ASP A 368 -7.12 -2.63 -21.68
C ASP A 368 -7.09 -1.13 -22.03
N GLU A 369 -7.11 -0.27 -21.00
CA GLU A 369 -7.01 1.18 -21.09
C GLU A 369 -5.70 1.68 -20.43
N PRO A 370 -5.02 2.70 -21.00
CA PRO A 370 -3.81 3.25 -20.42
C PRO A 370 -4.00 3.77 -18.99
N GLN A 371 -3.06 3.45 -18.10
CA GLN A 371 -3.11 3.84 -16.71
C GLN A 371 -2.18 5.02 -16.44
N SER A 372 -2.70 6.00 -15.70
CA SER A 372 -1.97 7.22 -15.36
C SER A 372 -1.08 7.02 -14.13
N ALA A 373 0.17 7.46 -14.24
CA ALA A 373 1.18 7.47 -13.19
C ALA A 373 1.38 6.09 -12.55
N ILE A 374 1.78 5.13 -13.40
CA ILE A 374 2.39 3.88 -12.94
C ILE A 374 3.72 4.22 -12.27
N THR A 375 3.88 3.80 -11.02
CA THR A 375 5.00 4.24 -10.16
C THR A 375 5.70 3.03 -9.55
N GLU A 376 7.02 2.98 -9.71
CA GLU A 376 7.85 1.92 -9.17
C GLU A 376 7.91 1.94 -7.65
N GLY A 377 7.98 0.76 -7.04
CA GLY A 377 7.91 0.57 -5.59
C GLY A 377 6.48 0.55 -5.04
N GLN A 378 5.47 0.98 -5.81
CA GLN A 378 4.07 0.70 -5.47
C GLN A 378 3.70 -0.74 -5.83
N PHE A 379 2.54 -1.19 -5.37
CA PHE A 379 2.06 -2.54 -5.62
C PHE A 379 0.96 -2.53 -6.69
N ALA A 380 1.06 -3.43 -7.66
CA ALA A 380 -0.08 -3.82 -8.46
C ALA A 380 -0.76 -5.00 -7.76
N ALA A 381 -2.06 -4.90 -7.48
CA ALA A 381 -2.86 -5.98 -6.91
C ALA A 381 -3.96 -6.38 -7.89
N TRP A 382 -4.16 -7.68 -8.07
CA TRP A 382 -5.13 -8.24 -9.02
C TRP A 382 -6.16 -9.16 -8.36
N TYR A 383 -7.34 -9.16 -8.98
CA TYR A 383 -8.57 -9.66 -8.42
C TYR A 383 -9.35 -10.48 -9.46
N VAL A 384 -10.05 -11.51 -8.97
CA VAL A 384 -11.07 -12.25 -9.72
C VAL A 384 -12.37 -12.15 -8.94
N GLY A 385 -13.37 -11.48 -9.52
CA GLY A 385 -14.57 -11.08 -8.76
C GLY A 385 -14.21 -10.12 -7.63
N ASP A 386 -14.60 -10.45 -6.40
CA ASP A 386 -14.26 -9.70 -5.18
C ASP A 386 -13.03 -10.25 -4.44
N GLU A 387 -12.39 -11.32 -4.95
CA GLU A 387 -11.23 -11.96 -4.34
C GLU A 387 -9.93 -11.35 -4.85
N LEU A 388 -9.06 -10.93 -3.93
CA LEU A 388 -7.67 -10.56 -4.20
C LEU A 388 -6.83 -11.84 -4.25
N ILE A 389 -6.30 -12.17 -5.43
CA ILE A 389 -5.62 -13.45 -5.65
C ILE A 389 -4.10 -13.33 -5.70
N GLY A 390 -3.57 -12.14 -6.00
CA GLY A 390 -2.13 -11.87 -5.98
C GLY A 390 -1.79 -10.38 -6.14
N SER A 391 -0.50 -10.10 -6.03
CA SER A 391 0.08 -8.77 -6.20
C SER A 391 1.58 -8.83 -6.50
N GLY A 392 2.19 -7.69 -6.75
CA GLY A 392 3.64 -7.57 -6.74
C GLY A 392 4.12 -6.13 -6.83
N VAL A 393 5.41 -5.92 -6.58
CA VAL A 393 6.02 -4.60 -6.59
C VAL A 393 6.33 -4.17 -8.02
N ILE A 394 5.83 -3.01 -8.42
CA ILE A 394 6.07 -2.43 -9.74
C ILE A 394 7.56 -2.10 -9.86
N SER A 395 8.16 -2.55 -10.96
CA SER A 395 9.61 -2.51 -11.22
C SER A 395 9.99 -1.49 -12.28
#